data_AF-A0A8C7ZA40-F1
#
_entry.id   AF-A0A8C7ZA40-F1
#
_cell.length_a   1.000
_cell.length_b   1.000
_cell.length_c   1.000
_cell.angle_alpha   90.00
_cell.angle_beta   90.00
_cell.angle_gamma   90.00
#
_symmetry.space_group_name_H-M   'P 1'
#
loop_
_entity.id
_entity.type
_entity.pdbx_description
1 polymer ?
#
loop_
_entity_poly.entity_id
_entity_poly.type
_entity_poly.pdbx_seq_one_letter_code
_entity_poly.pdbx_strand_id
1 'polypeptide(L)'
;AAGAVKLNRQQTDIAVNWAGGLHHAKKSEASGFCYVNDIVLAILELLKYHQRVLYIDIDIHHGDGVEEAFYTTDRVMTVSFHKYGEYFPGTGDLRDIGAGKGKYYAVNFPLRDGIDDESYEQIFKPVMSKVMEMYQPSAVVLQCGSDSLSGDRLGCFNLTIRGHAKCVEYIKSFNLPLLMLGGGGYTIRNVARCWTYETAVALDTEIPDELPYNDYFEYFGPDFKLHISPSNMTNQNTQEYLDKIKQRLFENLRMLPHAPGVQMQAIPEDAVPDDPVDEDKEDPDKRLGPQEFLISIIITF
;
A
#
# COMPACT_ATOMS: atom_id res chain seq x y z
N ALA A 1 -1.06 6.36 11.44
CA ALA A 1 -2.25 6.64 12.27
C ALA A 1 -2.95 7.97 11.91
N ALA A 2 -2.28 9.13 12.01
CA ALA A 2 -2.94 10.44 11.79
C ALA A 2 -3.68 10.60 10.46
N GLY A 3 -3.12 10.13 9.34
CA GLY A 3 -3.80 10.14 8.03
C GLY A 3 -5.11 9.34 8.02
N ALA A 4 -5.12 8.16 8.64
CA ALA A 4 -6.33 7.33 8.78
C ALA A 4 -7.40 8.01 9.65
N VAL A 5 -7.02 8.68 10.74
CA VAL A 5 -7.95 9.47 11.56
C VAL A 5 -8.61 10.58 10.74
N LYS A 6 -7.84 11.32 9.93
CA LYS A 6 -8.40 12.36 9.05
C LYS A 6 -9.41 11.79 8.03
N LEU A 7 -9.13 10.61 7.47
CA LEU A 7 -10.04 9.92 6.54
C LEU A 7 -11.33 9.46 7.25
N ASN A 8 -11.22 8.82 8.42
CA ASN A 8 -12.36 8.39 9.23
C ASN A 8 -13.28 9.57 9.60
N ARG A 9 -12.69 10.71 9.95
CA ARG A 9 -13.40 11.95 10.28
C ARG A 9 -13.93 12.71 9.07
N GLN A 10 -13.72 12.19 7.86
CA GLN A 10 -14.16 12.81 6.59
C GLN A 10 -13.64 14.24 6.42
N GLN A 11 -12.44 14.52 6.94
CA GLN A 11 -11.78 15.82 6.83
C GLN A 11 -10.94 15.94 5.55
N THR A 12 -10.72 14.81 4.86
CA THR A 12 -9.95 14.73 3.63
C THR A 12 -10.39 13.52 2.82
N ASP A 13 -10.27 13.59 1.49
CA ASP A 13 -10.50 12.45 0.60
C ASP A 13 -9.24 11.60 0.42
N ILE A 14 -8.06 12.24 0.42
CA ILE A 14 -6.76 11.61 0.22
C ILE A 14 -5.77 12.08 1.29
N ALA A 15 -5.16 11.13 2.00
CA ALA A 15 -4.05 11.39 2.90
C ALA A 15 -2.77 10.75 2.38
N VAL A 16 -1.63 11.45 2.44
CA VAL A 16 -0.34 10.97 1.94
C VAL A 16 0.69 10.94 3.07
N ASN A 17 1.42 9.83 3.20
CA ASN A 17 2.56 9.72 4.11
C ASN A 17 3.69 8.88 3.48
N TRP A 18 4.60 9.56 2.78
CA TRP A 18 5.74 8.91 2.12
C TRP A 18 6.78 8.29 3.07
N ALA A 19 6.77 8.67 4.35
CA ALA A 19 7.64 8.05 5.36
C ALA A 19 7.11 6.70 5.87
N GLY A 20 5.85 6.38 5.59
CA GLY A 20 5.21 5.10 5.94
C GLY A 20 5.32 4.06 4.83
N GLY A 21 4.53 3.00 4.94
CA GLY A 21 4.53 1.92 3.95
C GLY A 21 5.50 0.78 4.26
N LEU A 22 5.89 0.61 5.52
CA LEU A 22 6.88 -0.39 5.97
C LEU A 22 6.21 -1.76 6.15
N HIS A 23 5.91 -2.41 5.03
CA HIS A 23 5.01 -3.57 4.96
C HIS A 23 5.57 -4.90 5.51
N HIS A 24 6.89 -5.02 5.73
CA HIS A 24 7.52 -6.28 6.13
C HIS A 24 7.53 -6.51 7.65
N ALA A 25 7.28 -5.47 8.45
CA ALA A 25 7.32 -5.58 9.91
C ALA A 25 6.24 -6.57 10.39
N LYS A 26 6.64 -7.46 11.30
CA LYS A 26 5.77 -8.51 11.86
C LYS A 26 5.24 -8.11 13.23
N LYS A 27 4.35 -8.93 13.79
CA LYS A 27 3.79 -8.68 15.14
C LYS A 27 4.86 -8.63 16.23
N SER A 28 5.90 -9.47 16.13
CA SER A 28 6.91 -9.64 17.19
C SER A 28 8.36 -9.64 16.69
N GLU A 29 8.60 -9.24 15.44
CA GLU A 29 9.95 -9.15 14.88
C GLU A 29 10.04 -8.11 13.76
N ALA A 30 11.24 -7.54 13.59
CA ALA A 30 11.56 -6.69 12.44
C ALA A 30 11.98 -7.56 11.25
N SER A 31 11.66 -7.12 10.04
CA SER A 31 12.01 -7.83 8.80
C SER A 31 12.10 -6.83 7.63
N GLY A 32 12.96 -7.08 6.64
CA GLY A 32 13.02 -6.27 5.41
C GLY A 32 13.13 -4.76 5.64
N PHE A 33 14.02 -4.32 6.55
CA PHE A 33 14.18 -2.92 6.97
C PHE A 33 12.97 -2.29 7.69
N CYS A 34 11.94 -3.07 7.99
CA CYS A 34 10.71 -2.63 8.64
C CYS A 34 10.68 -3.09 10.11
N TYR A 35 10.41 -2.14 11.03
CA TYR A 35 10.42 -2.40 12.48
C TYR A 35 9.02 -2.33 13.10
N VAL A 36 8.20 -1.38 12.65
CA VAL A 36 6.80 -1.22 13.05
C VAL A 36 5.97 -1.18 11.78
N ASN A 37 4.90 -1.97 11.74
CA ASN A 37 4.02 -2.02 10.58
C ASN A 37 2.98 -0.88 10.68
N ASP A 38 3.36 0.31 10.20
CA ASP A 38 2.50 1.50 10.24
C ASP A 38 1.21 1.33 9.43
N ILE A 39 1.25 0.47 8.41
CA ILE A 39 0.13 0.11 7.54
C ILE A 39 -0.93 -0.65 8.33
N VAL A 40 -0.54 -1.71 9.06
CA VAL A 40 -1.45 -2.49 9.90
C VAL A 40 -2.14 -1.59 10.93
N LEU A 41 -1.39 -0.71 11.57
CA LEU A 41 -1.94 0.26 12.53
C LEU A 41 -2.93 1.24 11.87
N ALA A 42 -2.62 1.72 10.66
CA ALA A 42 -3.53 2.59 9.91
C ALA A 42 -4.82 1.87 9.48
N ILE A 43 -4.73 0.61 9.04
CA ILE A 43 -5.90 -0.19 8.68
C ILE A 43 -6.77 -0.48 9.91
N LEU A 44 -6.18 -0.81 11.05
CA LEU A 44 -6.92 -0.99 12.31
C LEU A 44 -7.70 0.28 12.70
N GLU A 45 -7.12 1.46 12.49
CA GLU A 45 -7.80 2.73 12.68
C GLU A 45 -8.97 2.90 11.69
N LEU A 46 -8.77 2.63 10.40
CA LEU A 46 -9.84 2.68 9.39
C LEU A 46 -10.98 1.71 9.68
N LEU A 47 -10.67 0.51 10.21
CA LEU A 47 -11.67 -0.50 10.56
C LEU A 47 -12.64 -0.07 11.67
N LYS A 48 -12.38 1.04 12.38
CA LYS A 48 -13.35 1.62 13.33
C LYS A 48 -14.60 2.16 12.62
N TYR A 49 -14.47 2.67 11.39
CA TYR A 49 -15.54 3.31 10.63
C TYR A 49 -15.86 2.59 9.31
N HIS A 50 -14.91 1.85 8.77
CA HIS A 50 -15.03 1.16 7.48
C HIS A 50 -15.24 -0.35 7.68
N GLN A 51 -16.36 -0.89 7.19
CA GLN A 51 -16.66 -2.32 7.29
C GLN A 51 -15.62 -3.18 6.54
N ARG A 52 -15.15 -2.68 5.38
CA ARG A 52 -14.18 -3.33 4.49
C ARG A 52 -13.13 -2.32 4.05
N VAL A 53 -11.87 -2.63 4.33
CA VAL A 53 -10.72 -1.84 3.92
C VAL A 53 -9.93 -2.63 2.89
N LEU A 54 -9.66 -2.02 1.73
CA LEU A 54 -8.81 -2.63 0.71
C LEU A 54 -7.37 -2.15 0.86
N TYR A 55 -6.44 -3.08 0.97
CA TYR A 55 -5.00 -2.82 0.91
C TYR A 55 -4.46 -3.24 -0.46
N ILE A 56 -3.73 -2.33 -1.10
CA ILE A 56 -3.10 -2.54 -2.40
C ILE A 56 -1.62 -2.24 -2.26
N ASP A 57 -0.79 -3.15 -2.77
CA ASP A 57 0.66 -3.09 -2.65
C ASP A 57 1.31 -3.22 -4.04
N ILE A 58 2.04 -2.18 -4.44
CA ILE A 58 2.78 -2.11 -5.72
C ILE A 58 4.31 -2.04 -5.51
N ASP A 59 4.78 -2.29 -4.30
CA ASP A 59 6.19 -2.60 -4.03
C ASP A 59 6.62 -3.84 -4.81
N ILE A 60 7.90 -3.93 -5.19
CA ILE A 60 8.37 -5.14 -5.88
C ILE A 60 8.37 -6.37 -4.96
N HIS A 61 8.43 -6.17 -3.65
CA HIS A 61 8.39 -7.23 -2.66
C HIS A 61 6.95 -7.53 -2.23
N HIS A 62 6.68 -8.78 -1.89
CA HIS A 62 5.38 -9.16 -1.35
C HIS A 62 5.13 -8.46 -0.01
N GLY A 63 3.95 -7.83 0.14
CA GLY A 63 3.46 -7.15 1.36
C GLY A 63 3.10 -8.08 2.52
N ASP A 64 4.03 -8.96 2.87
CA ASP A 64 3.84 -10.13 3.71
C ASP A 64 3.43 -9.82 5.16
N GLY A 65 3.93 -8.75 5.76
CA GLY A 65 3.54 -8.36 7.13
C GLY A 65 2.10 -7.89 7.22
N VAL A 66 1.61 -7.19 6.19
CA VAL A 66 0.20 -6.75 6.11
C VAL A 66 -0.71 -7.93 5.79
N GLU A 67 -0.32 -8.78 4.84
CA GLU A 67 -1.05 -10.01 4.52
C GLU A 67 -1.20 -10.90 5.76
N GLU A 68 -0.11 -11.17 6.48
CA GLU A 68 -0.11 -12.02 7.68
C GLU A 68 -1.03 -11.46 8.78
N ALA A 69 -0.99 -10.15 9.02
CA ALA A 69 -1.80 -9.51 10.05
C ALA A 69 -3.31 -9.66 9.82
N PHE A 70 -3.74 -9.77 8.56
CA PHE A 70 -5.15 -9.86 8.18
C PHE A 70 -5.54 -11.19 7.52
N TYR A 71 -4.66 -12.19 7.53
CA TYR A 71 -4.80 -13.45 6.79
C TYR A 71 -6.07 -14.27 7.11
N THR A 72 -6.68 -14.00 8.27
CA THR A 72 -7.85 -14.75 8.77
C THR A 72 -9.14 -13.94 8.86
N THR A 73 -9.16 -12.69 8.37
CA THR A 73 -10.35 -11.82 8.38
C THR A 73 -10.83 -11.50 6.96
N ASP A 74 -12.15 -11.30 6.80
CA ASP A 74 -12.79 -10.82 5.58
C ASP A 74 -12.97 -9.29 5.56
N ARG A 75 -12.70 -8.61 6.68
CA ARG A 75 -12.81 -7.15 6.80
C ARG A 75 -11.67 -6.38 6.14
N VAL A 76 -10.59 -7.06 5.77
CA VAL A 76 -9.48 -6.48 5.01
C VAL A 76 -9.16 -7.41 3.86
N MET A 77 -9.12 -6.87 2.64
CA MET A 77 -8.58 -7.59 1.49
C MET A 77 -7.18 -7.05 1.20
N THR A 78 -6.21 -7.95 1.08
CA THR A 78 -4.84 -7.60 0.67
C THR A 78 -4.62 -8.01 -0.77
N VAL A 79 -4.10 -7.09 -1.59
CA VAL A 79 -3.78 -7.32 -3.00
C VAL A 79 -2.35 -6.88 -3.26
N SER A 80 -1.48 -7.81 -3.64
CA SER A 80 -0.06 -7.52 -3.88
C SER A 80 0.38 -7.99 -5.26
N PHE A 81 1.15 -7.14 -5.94
CA PHE A 81 1.77 -7.41 -7.23
C PHE A 81 3.29 -7.34 -7.06
N HIS A 82 3.98 -8.47 -7.11
CA HIS A 82 5.37 -8.54 -6.66
C HIS A 82 6.17 -9.56 -7.44
N LYS A 83 7.50 -9.43 -7.41
CA LYS A 83 8.38 -10.47 -7.93
C LYS A 83 8.30 -11.72 -7.05
N TYR A 84 8.21 -12.88 -7.70
CA TYR A 84 8.18 -14.17 -7.01
C TYR A 84 9.12 -15.20 -7.67
N GLY A 85 9.71 -16.06 -6.83
CA GLY A 85 10.73 -17.04 -7.21
C GLY A 85 12.15 -16.54 -6.94
N GLU A 86 12.83 -17.20 -5.99
CA GLU A 86 14.18 -16.83 -5.49
C GLU A 86 14.32 -15.33 -5.14
N TYR A 87 13.31 -14.78 -4.48
CA TYR A 87 13.25 -13.36 -4.11
C TYR A 87 12.68 -13.18 -2.70
N PHE A 88 13.12 -12.12 -2.01
CA PHE A 88 12.60 -11.77 -0.70
C PHE A 88 11.13 -11.29 -0.82
N PRO A 89 10.23 -11.61 0.13
CA PRO A 89 10.41 -12.40 1.36
C PRO A 89 10.23 -13.92 1.19
N GLY A 90 9.90 -14.40 -0.01
CA GLY A 90 9.68 -15.82 -0.30
C GLY A 90 8.25 -16.32 -0.09
N THR A 91 7.30 -15.41 0.20
CA THR A 91 5.84 -15.65 0.29
C THR A 91 5.12 -14.95 -0.88
N GLY A 92 3.80 -15.10 -0.98
CA GLY A 92 2.99 -14.45 -2.03
C GLY A 92 2.80 -15.34 -3.27
N ASP A 93 2.78 -16.66 -3.10
CA ASP A 93 2.45 -17.57 -4.19
C ASP A 93 1.01 -17.34 -4.67
N LEU A 94 0.70 -17.70 -5.91
CA LEU A 94 -0.66 -17.70 -6.44
C LEU A 94 -1.65 -18.53 -5.58
N ARG A 95 -1.14 -19.49 -4.79
CA ARG A 95 -1.92 -20.35 -3.90
C ARG A 95 -2.13 -19.76 -2.50
N ASP A 96 -1.43 -18.69 -2.16
CA ASP A 96 -1.59 -17.98 -0.89
C ASP A 96 -2.85 -17.11 -1.01
N ILE A 97 -3.96 -17.63 -0.49
CA ILE A 97 -5.31 -17.07 -0.67
C ILE A 97 -6.00 -16.76 0.66
N GLY A 98 -5.27 -16.72 1.77
CA GLY A 98 -5.86 -16.53 3.11
C GLY A 98 -6.39 -17.82 3.74
N ALA A 99 -6.82 -17.73 5.00
CA ALA A 99 -7.30 -18.86 5.78
C ALA A 99 -8.56 -18.51 6.59
N GLY A 100 -9.34 -19.53 6.97
CA GLY A 100 -10.57 -19.32 7.77
C GLY A 100 -11.54 -18.36 7.06
N LYS A 101 -11.98 -17.30 7.77
CA LYS A 101 -12.83 -16.25 7.19
C LYS A 101 -12.12 -15.40 6.13
N GLY A 102 -10.79 -15.26 6.23
CA GLY A 102 -9.97 -14.53 5.27
C GLY A 102 -9.64 -15.31 4.00
N LYS A 103 -10.14 -16.54 3.83
CA LYS A 103 -9.96 -17.30 2.60
C LYS A 103 -10.64 -16.57 1.43
N TYR A 104 -9.90 -16.39 0.33
CA TYR A 104 -10.20 -15.55 -0.84
C TYR A 104 -10.09 -14.03 -0.63
N TYR A 105 -9.58 -13.58 0.51
CA TYR A 105 -9.33 -12.15 0.82
C TYR A 105 -7.83 -11.77 0.81
N ALA A 106 -6.95 -12.71 0.48
CA ALA A 106 -5.57 -12.43 0.08
C ALA A 106 -5.40 -12.74 -1.41
N VAL A 107 -4.92 -11.77 -2.18
CA VAL A 107 -4.81 -11.82 -3.64
C VAL A 107 -3.38 -11.51 -4.03
N ASN A 108 -2.68 -12.52 -4.53
CA ASN A 108 -1.27 -12.42 -4.90
C ASN A 108 -1.06 -12.58 -6.40
N PHE A 109 -0.43 -11.60 -7.02
CA PHE A 109 -0.01 -11.64 -8.42
C PHE A 109 1.51 -11.81 -8.50
N PRO A 110 2.01 -13.07 -8.50
CA PRO A 110 3.44 -13.33 -8.63
C PRO A 110 3.93 -12.99 -10.04
N LEU A 111 5.03 -12.26 -10.12
CA LEU A 111 5.64 -11.77 -11.37
C LEU A 111 7.10 -12.20 -11.49
N ARG A 112 7.61 -12.12 -12.72
CA ARG A 112 9.01 -12.32 -13.09
C ARG A 112 9.66 -10.99 -13.44
N ASP A 113 10.97 -11.02 -13.66
CA ASP A 113 11.77 -9.84 -13.95
C ASP A 113 11.31 -9.11 -15.21
N GLY A 114 11.58 -7.80 -15.22
CA GLY A 114 11.49 -6.97 -16.41
C GLY A 114 10.08 -6.61 -16.86
N ILE A 115 9.05 -6.76 -16.01
CA ILE A 115 7.70 -6.30 -16.35
C ILE A 115 7.74 -4.80 -16.74
N ASP A 116 7.08 -4.48 -17.85
CA ASP A 116 6.97 -3.13 -18.41
C ASP A 116 5.63 -2.49 -18.07
N ASP A 117 5.51 -1.19 -18.37
CA ASP A 117 4.32 -0.38 -18.10
C ASP A 117 3.05 -0.97 -18.75
N GLU A 118 3.16 -1.39 -20.01
CA GLU A 118 2.03 -1.92 -20.78
C GLU A 118 1.52 -3.24 -20.19
N SER A 119 2.42 -4.16 -19.85
CA SER A 119 2.07 -5.45 -19.27
C SER A 119 1.49 -5.28 -17.86
N TYR A 120 2.07 -4.40 -17.06
CA TYR A 120 1.61 -4.13 -15.70
C TYR A 120 0.21 -3.49 -15.70
N GLU A 121 -0.03 -2.50 -16.56
CA GLU A 121 -1.36 -1.88 -16.69
C GLU A 121 -2.43 -2.88 -17.15
N GLN A 122 -2.08 -3.77 -18.08
CA GLN A 122 -2.99 -4.81 -18.61
C GLN A 122 -3.40 -5.86 -17.58
N ILE A 123 -2.67 -6.01 -16.47
CA ILE A 123 -3.06 -6.87 -15.35
C ILE A 123 -3.67 -6.09 -14.20
N PHE A 124 -3.12 -4.92 -13.87
CA PHE A 124 -3.53 -4.14 -12.71
C PHE A 124 -4.96 -3.67 -12.85
N LYS A 125 -5.31 -3.01 -13.96
CA LYS A 125 -6.67 -2.46 -14.15
C LYS A 125 -7.74 -3.56 -14.09
N PRO A 126 -7.65 -4.68 -14.84
CA PRO A 126 -8.68 -5.72 -14.78
C PRO A 126 -8.78 -6.43 -13.43
N VAL A 127 -7.66 -6.68 -12.75
CA VAL A 127 -7.67 -7.30 -11.41
C VAL A 127 -8.32 -6.36 -10.42
N MET A 128 -7.90 -5.10 -10.40
CA MET A 128 -8.43 -4.10 -9.47
C MET A 128 -9.90 -3.76 -9.75
N SER A 129 -10.33 -3.73 -11.02
CA SER A 129 -11.75 -3.66 -11.40
C SER A 129 -12.55 -4.77 -10.71
N LYS A 130 -12.07 -6.01 -10.81
CA LYS A 130 -12.79 -7.17 -10.28
C LYS A 130 -12.76 -7.18 -8.75
N VAL A 131 -11.65 -6.77 -8.14
CA VAL A 131 -11.55 -6.59 -6.69
C VAL A 131 -12.57 -5.56 -6.21
N MET A 132 -12.65 -4.38 -6.83
CA MET A 132 -13.62 -3.35 -6.44
C MET A 132 -15.07 -3.84 -6.61
N GLU A 133 -15.38 -4.54 -7.70
CA GLU A 133 -16.71 -5.13 -7.97
C GLU A 133 -17.13 -6.14 -6.89
N MET A 134 -16.22 -7.06 -6.54
CA MET A 134 -16.52 -8.18 -5.65
C MET A 134 -16.41 -7.82 -4.18
N TYR A 135 -15.37 -7.07 -3.81
CA TYR A 135 -15.05 -6.75 -2.43
C TYR A 135 -15.79 -5.51 -1.93
N GLN A 136 -16.09 -4.54 -2.81
CA GLN A 136 -16.80 -3.30 -2.47
C GLN A 136 -16.24 -2.62 -1.19
N PRO A 137 -14.95 -2.26 -1.14
CA PRO A 137 -14.38 -1.58 0.01
C PRO A 137 -14.99 -0.20 0.20
N SER A 138 -14.89 0.35 1.42
CA SER A 138 -15.28 1.74 1.70
C SER A 138 -14.11 2.65 2.06
N ALA A 139 -12.89 2.12 2.12
CA ALA A 139 -11.63 2.86 2.20
C ALA A 139 -10.50 2.03 1.56
N VAL A 140 -9.48 2.71 1.05
CA VAL A 140 -8.32 2.11 0.39
C VAL A 140 -7.03 2.59 1.04
N VAL A 141 -6.09 1.67 1.25
CA VAL A 141 -4.70 1.96 1.56
C VAL A 141 -3.85 1.47 0.40
N LEU A 142 -3.13 2.38 -0.25
CA LEU A 142 -2.23 2.08 -1.36
C LEU A 142 -0.79 2.33 -0.90
N GLN A 143 -0.01 1.26 -0.81
CA GLN A 143 1.43 1.32 -0.62
C GLN A 143 2.07 1.52 -1.99
N CYS A 144 2.88 2.57 -2.15
CA CYS A 144 3.50 2.98 -3.41
C CYS A 144 5.02 2.72 -3.40
N GLY A 145 5.43 1.49 -3.08
CA GLY A 145 6.83 1.06 -3.08
C GLY A 145 7.49 1.32 -4.43
N SER A 146 8.51 2.18 -4.43
CA SER A 146 9.15 2.72 -5.63
C SER A 146 10.33 1.86 -6.11
N ASP A 147 10.60 0.71 -5.48
CA ASP A 147 11.60 -0.26 -5.93
C ASP A 147 11.11 -1.17 -7.07
N SER A 148 9.83 -1.08 -7.44
CA SER A 148 9.27 -1.64 -8.67
C SER A 148 9.64 -0.85 -9.94
N LEU A 149 10.32 0.30 -9.79
CA LEU A 149 10.78 1.12 -10.92
C LEU A 149 11.99 0.54 -11.64
N SER A 150 12.10 0.91 -12.91
CA SER A 150 13.28 0.66 -13.74
C SER A 150 14.54 1.29 -13.15
N GLY A 151 15.62 0.49 -13.11
CA GLY A 151 16.91 0.92 -12.62
C GLY A 151 16.98 1.11 -11.10
N ASP A 152 16.06 0.51 -10.34
CA ASP A 152 16.22 0.37 -8.90
C ASP A 152 17.49 -0.46 -8.56
N ARG A 153 18.05 -0.24 -7.36
CA ARG A 153 19.29 -0.94 -6.94
C ARG A 153 19.05 -2.38 -6.48
N LEU A 154 17.86 -2.69 -5.97
CA LEU A 154 17.49 -4.02 -5.50
C LEU A 154 16.44 -4.66 -6.42
N GLY A 155 15.48 -3.85 -6.88
CA GLY A 155 14.42 -4.29 -7.76
C GLY A 155 14.88 -4.62 -9.18
N CYS A 156 14.12 -5.48 -9.83
CA CYS A 156 14.38 -5.96 -11.20
C CYS A 156 13.12 -5.93 -12.08
N PHE A 157 12.25 -4.95 -11.85
CA PHE A 157 11.19 -4.56 -12.77
C PHE A 157 11.67 -3.46 -13.72
N ASN A 158 10.83 -3.11 -14.69
CA ASN A 158 11.16 -2.13 -15.72
C ASN A 158 10.10 -1.03 -15.85
N LEU A 159 9.39 -0.71 -14.76
CA LEU A 159 8.35 0.31 -14.75
C LEU A 159 8.93 1.73 -14.83
N THR A 160 8.28 2.61 -15.58
CA THR A 160 8.54 4.04 -15.51
C THR A 160 7.69 4.69 -14.42
N ILE A 161 8.03 5.93 -14.08
CA ILE A 161 7.20 6.74 -13.16
C ILE A 161 5.77 6.90 -13.69
N ARG A 162 5.58 6.98 -15.02
CA ARG A 162 4.23 7.08 -15.59
C ARG A 162 3.47 5.77 -15.44
N GLY A 163 4.10 4.63 -15.72
CA GLY A 163 3.50 3.31 -15.53
C GLY A 163 3.11 3.05 -14.07
N HIS A 164 4.01 3.39 -13.14
CA HIS A 164 3.75 3.27 -11.71
C HIS A 164 2.56 4.16 -11.27
N ALA A 165 2.59 5.44 -11.63
CA ALA A 165 1.55 6.40 -11.24
C ALA A 165 0.18 6.16 -11.89
N LYS A 166 0.09 5.41 -13.00
CA LYS A 166 -1.19 4.93 -13.55
C LYS A 166 -1.94 4.04 -12.55
N CYS A 167 -1.24 3.37 -11.63
CA CYS A 167 -1.88 2.62 -10.55
C CYS A 167 -2.61 3.57 -9.60
N VAL A 168 -1.93 4.65 -9.15
CA VAL A 168 -2.52 5.70 -8.31
C VAL A 168 -3.72 6.35 -9.00
N GLU A 169 -3.55 6.79 -10.25
CA GLU A 169 -4.62 7.40 -11.05
C GLU A 169 -5.85 6.48 -11.14
N TYR A 170 -5.62 5.19 -11.40
CA TYR A 170 -6.68 4.22 -11.53
C TYR A 170 -7.42 3.98 -10.21
N ILE A 171 -6.70 3.83 -9.10
CA ILE A 171 -7.32 3.64 -7.78
C ILE A 171 -8.06 4.89 -7.33
N LYS A 172 -7.50 6.07 -7.57
CA LYS A 172 -8.15 7.36 -7.31
C LYS A 172 -9.49 7.49 -8.04
N SER A 173 -9.62 6.94 -9.25
CA SER A 173 -10.85 7.01 -10.05
C SER A 173 -12.08 6.36 -9.40
N PHE A 174 -11.90 5.50 -8.39
CA PHE A 174 -13.00 4.88 -7.65
C PHE A 174 -13.62 5.79 -6.57
N ASN A 175 -13.03 6.97 -6.31
CA ASN A 175 -13.56 7.99 -5.39
C ASN A 175 -13.87 7.46 -3.98
N LEU A 176 -12.94 6.68 -3.41
CA LEU A 176 -12.98 6.21 -2.03
C LEU A 176 -11.94 6.95 -1.18
N PRO A 177 -12.15 7.07 0.14
CA PRO A 177 -11.12 7.54 1.07
C PRO A 177 -9.82 6.77 0.85
N LEU A 178 -8.75 7.49 0.50
CA LEU A 178 -7.50 6.90 0.04
C LEU A 178 -6.33 7.34 0.93
N LEU A 179 -5.65 6.38 1.52
CA LEU A 179 -4.36 6.59 2.19
C LEU A 179 -3.24 6.12 1.26
N MET A 180 -2.41 7.05 0.79
CA MET A 180 -1.20 6.75 0.02
C MET A 180 0.02 6.72 0.93
N LEU A 181 0.82 5.66 0.84
CA LEU A 181 2.02 5.45 1.63
C LEU A 181 3.24 5.28 0.72
N GLY A 182 4.43 5.44 1.29
CA GLY A 182 5.70 5.13 0.63
C GLY A 182 5.94 3.63 0.53
N GLY A 183 7.18 3.20 0.79
CA GLY A 183 7.60 1.81 0.66
C GLY A 183 9.09 1.68 0.37
N GLY A 184 9.47 0.58 -0.26
CA GLY A 184 10.81 0.39 -0.80
C GLY A 184 11.18 1.41 -1.89
N GLY A 185 12.46 1.45 -2.26
CA GLY A 185 12.99 2.38 -3.27
C GLY A 185 14.44 2.75 -2.99
N TYR A 186 15.35 2.25 -3.81
CA TYR A 186 16.78 2.24 -3.49
C TYR A 186 17.63 3.02 -4.51
N THR A 187 17.06 3.36 -5.66
CA THR A 187 17.57 4.46 -6.51
C THR A 187 16.89 5.77 -6.11
N ILE A 188 17.38 6.41 -5.04
CA ILE A 188 16.73 7.54 -4.34
C ILE A 188 16.29 8.71 -5.23
N ARG A 189 17.02 9.01 -6.32
CA ARG A 189 16.63 10.05 -7.28
C ARG A 189 15.33 9.71 -8.00
N ASN A 190 15.10 8.42 -8.28
CA ASN A 190 13.87 7.94 -8.91
C ASN A 190 12.73 7.86 -7.89
N VAL A 191 13.03 7.53 -6.63
CA VAL A 191 12.05 7.59 -5.52
C VAL A 191 11.48 9.01 -5.39
N ALA A 192 12.37 10.01 -5.32
CA ALA A 192 11.97 11.41 -5.25
C ALA A 192 11.09 11.83 -6.44
N ARG A 193 11.48 11.44 -7.66
CA ARG A 193 10.68 11.69 -8.87
C ARG A 193 9.31 11.01 -8.82
N CYS A 194 9.26 9.75 -8.40
CA CYS A 194 8.05 8.94 -8.36
C CYS A 194 7.01 9.54 -7.43
N TRP A 195 7.35 9.69 -6.14
CA TRP A 195 6.42 10.20 -5.14
C TRP A 195 6.06 11.67 -5.36
N THR A 196 6.95 12.47 -5.96
CA THR A 196 6.60 13.83 -6.42
C THR A 196 5.50 13.79 -7.49
N TYR A 197 5.67 12.94 -8.51
CA TYR A 197 4.69 12.82 -9.60
C TYR A 197 3.37 12.21 -9.12
N GLU A 198 3.41 11.20 -8.26
CA GLU A 198 2.20 10.60 -7.67
C GLU A 198 1.45 11.55 -6.75
N THR A 199 2.15 12.45 -6.07
CA THR A 199 1.50 13.56 -5.35
C THR A 199 0.78 14.49 -6.32
N ALA A 200 1.35 14.79 -7.48
CA ALA A 200 0.69 15.58 -8.52
C ALA A 200 -0.56 14.87 -9.08
N VAL A 201 -0.51 13.54 -9.23
CA VAL A 201 -1.68 12.71 -9.60
C VAL A 201 -2.76 12.74 -8.52
N ALA A 202 -2.38 12.68 -7.23
CA ALA A 202 -3.35 12.82 -6.13
C ALA A 202 -4.07 14.17 -6.15
N LEU A 203 -3.40 15.23 -6.60
CA LEU A 203 -3.93 16.59 -6.69
C LEU A 203 -4.64 16.91 -8.02
N ASP A 204 -4.68 15.98 -8.99
CA ASP A 204 -5.14 16.22 -10.36
C ASP A 204 -4.44 17.40 -11.04
N THR A 205 -3.12 17.54 -10.80
CA THR A 205 -2.32 18.61 -11.38
C THR A 205 -1.24 18.07 -12.29
N GLU A 206 -1.12 18.62 -13.50
CA GLU A 206 0.03 18.38 -14.34
C GLU A 206 1.24 19.20 -13.86
N ILE A 207 2.41 18.56 -13.83
CA ILE A 207 3.70 19.20 -13.56
C ILE A 207 4.64 18.99 -14.75
N PRO A 208 5.50 19.98 -15.08
CA PRO A 208 6.41 19.87 -16.21
C PRO A 208 7.45 18.77 -15.99
N ASP A 209 7.97 18.23 -17.09
CA ASP A 209 9.07 17.26 -17.04
C ASP A 209 10.41 17.92 -16.65
N GLU A 210 10.55 19.23 -16.84
CA GLU A 210 11.71 19.99 -16.34
C GLU A 210 11.67 20.08 -14.81
N LEU A 211 12.71 19.57 -14.14
CA LEU A 211 12.77 19.68 -12.68
C LEU A 211 13.00 21.15 -12.27
N PRO A 212 12.26 21.65 -11.27
CA PRO A 212 12.57 22.95 -10.68
C PRO A 212 13.88 22.88 -9.90
N TYR A 213 14.59 24.00 -9.81
CA TYR A 213 15.74 24.12 -8.93
C TYR A 213 15.34 23.80 -7.47
N ASN A 214 16.19 23.06 -6.78
CA ASN A 214 16.01 22.64 -5.40
C ASN A 214 17.38 22.33 -4.77
N ASP A 215 17.42 22.14 -3.45
CA ASP A 215 18.67 21.92 -2.69
C ASP A 215 19.45 20.67 -3.13
N TYR A 216 18.81 19.73 -3.83
CA TYR A 216 19.40 18.48 -4.30
C TYR A 216 19.43 18.38 -5.83
N PHE A 217 19.33 19.50 -6.54
CA PHE A 217 19.16 19.53 -8.00
C PHE A 217 20.23 18.71 -8.76
N GLU A 218 21.48 18.75 -8.28
CA GLU A 218 22.61 18.03 -8.88
C GLU A 218 22.46 16.49 -8.84
N TYR A 219 21.63 15.94 -7.94
CA TYR A 219 21.37 14.50 -7.86
C TYR A 219 20.62 13.96 -9.09
N PHE A 220 19.94 14.85 -9.82
CA PHE A 220 19.11 14.50 -10.98
C PHE A 220 19.82 14.66 -12.32
N GLY A 221 21.15 14.85 -12.30
CA GLY A 221 21.94 14.87 -13.51
C GLY A 221 22.00 13.51 -14.22
N PRO A 222 22.30 13.49 -15.53
CA PRO A 222 22.66 14.66 -16.35
C PRO A 222 21.48 15.37 -17.03
N ASP A 223 20.28 14.80 -16.95
CA ASP A 223 19.11 15.19 -17.74
C ASP A 223 18.21 16.20 -17.04
N PHE A 224 18.19 16.20 -15.70
CA PHE A 224 17.37 17.10 -14.86
C PHE A 224 15.87 17.02 -15.19
N LYS A 225 15.41 15.83 -15.60
CA LYS A 225 14.00 15.54 -15.91
C LYS A 225 13.31 14.79 -14.78
N LEU A 226 11.99 14.92 -14.74
CA LEU A 226 11.13 14.20 -13.81
C LEU A 226 10.96 12.74 -14.25
N HIS A 227 10.68 12.49 -15.53
CA HIS A 227 10.37 11.16 -16.02
C HIS A 227 11.63 10.35 -16.37
N ILE A 228 11.54 9.04 -16.14
CA ILE A 228 12.56 8.06 -16.51
C ILE A 228 12.09 7.25 -17.72
N SER A 229 13.03 6.80 -18.55
CA SER A 229 12.76 5.82 -19.61
C SER A 229 13.01 4.39 -19.11
N PRO A 230 12.30 3.39 -19.64
CA PRO A 230 12.59 2.00 -19.32
C PRO A 230 13.96 1.60 -19.88
N SER A 231 14.55 0.58 -19.27
CA SER A 231 15.80 -0.05 -19.75
C SER A 231 15.52 -1.04 -20.90
N ASN A 232 16.58 -1.57 -21.51
CA ASN A 232 16.51 -2.65 -22.50
C ASN A 232 16.39 -4.06 -21.87
N MET A 233 16.07 -4.16 -20.58
CA MET A 233 15.82 -5.43 -19.90
C MET A 233 14.70 -6.22 -20.60
N THR A 234 14.88 -7.53 -20.72
CA THR A 234 13.86 -8.40 -21.30
C THR A 234 12.72 -8.63 -20.29
N ASN A 235 11.48 -8.39 -20.72
CA ASN A 235 10.30 -8.75 -19.95
C ASN A 235 10.10 -10.27 -19.98
N GLN A 236 10.26 -10.94 -18.83
CA GLN A 236 10.11 -12.39 -18.70
C GLN A 236 8.64 -12.83 -18.46
N ASN A 237 7.72 -11.88 -18.41
CA ASN A 237 6.30 -12.09 -18.18
C ASN A 237 5.56 -12.20 -19.52
N THR A 238 5.56 -13.39 -20.12
CA THR A 238 4.83 -13.60 -21.36
C THR A 238 3.32 -13.35 -21.16
N GLN A 239 2.64 -12.93 -22.22
CA GLN A 239 1.19 -12.72 -22.19
C GLN A 239 0.43 -13.96 -21.69
N GLU A 240 0.83 -15.16 -22.14
CA GLU A 240 0.26 -16.43 -21.68
C GLU A 240 0.43 -16.64 -20.17
N TYR A 241 1.60 -16.31 -19.62
CA TYR A 241 1.87 -16.40 -18.19
C TYR A 241 0.97 -15.46 -17.38
N LEU A 242 0.89 -14.19 -17.79
CA LEU A 242 0.07 -13.17 -17.15
C LEU A 242 -1.42 -13.51 -17.21
N ASP A 243 -1.91 -13.95 -18.37
CA ASP A 243 -3.31 -14.32 -18.55
C ASP A 243 -3.70 -15.54 -17.71
N LYS A 244 -2.80 -16.52 -17.58
CA LYS A 244 -3.03 -17.70 -16.74
C LYS A 244 -3.17 -17.34 -15.26
N ILE A 245 -2.32 -16.45 -14.75
CA ILE A 245 -2.41 -15.96 -13.37
C ILE A 245 -3.70 -15.17 -13.18
N LYS A 246 -3.96 -14.20 -14.07
CA LYS A 246 -5.16 -13.35 -14.05
C LYS A 246 -6.44 -14.19 -14.05
N GLN A 247 -6.54 -15.21 -14.90
CA GLN A 247 -7.69 -16.13 -14.93
C GLN A 247 -7.88 -16.83 -13.59
N ARG A 248 -6.81 -17.33 -12.98
CA ARG A 248 -6.87 -17.99 -11.68
C ARG A 248 -7.31 -17.04 -10.56
N LEU A 249 -6.81 -15.81 -10.57
CA LEU A 249 -7.26 -14.79 -9.62
C LEU A 249 -8.75 -14.44 -9.81
N PHE A 250 -9.22 -14.39 -11.05
CA PHE A 250 -10.64 -14.15 -11.34
C PHE A 250 -11.53 -15.31 -10.85
N GLU A 251 -11.06 -16.55 -10.92
CA GLU A 251 -11.74 -17.69 -10.30
C GLU A 251 -11.83 -17.54 -8.78
N ASN A 252 -10.73 -17.16 -8.12
CA ASN A 252 -10.71 -16.93 -6.68
C ASN A 252 -11.66 -15.79 -6.29
N LEU A 253 -11.63 -14.65 -6.98
CA LEU A 253 -12.49 -13.50 -6.71
C LEU A 253 -13.98 -13.80 -6.89
N ARG A 254 -14.35 -14.71 -7.81
CA ARG A 254 -15.76 -15.15 -7.98
C ARG A 254 -16.30 -15.93 -6.78
N MET A 255 -15.43 -16.42 -5.89
CA MET A 255 -15.83 -17.14 -4.68
C MET A 255 -16.33 -16.19 -3.58
N LEU A 256 -16.10 -14.88 -3.71
CA LEU A 256 -16.60 -13.88 -2.77
C LEU A 256 -18.14 -13.76 -2.84
N PRO A 257 -18.82 -13.59 -1.70
CA PRO A 257 -20.25 -13.31 -1.70
C PRO A 257 -20.51 -11.93 -2.31
N HIS A 258 -21.42 -11.83 -3.27
CA HIS A 258 -21.68 -10.59 -4.02
C HIS A 258 -22.48 -9.55 -3.20
N ALA A 259 -22.98 -9.91 -2.01
CA ALA A 259 -23.76 -9.06 -1.13
C ALA A 259 -23.27 -9.21 0.33
N PRO A 260 -22.68 -8.16 0.93
CA PRO A 260 -22.14 -8.24 2.27
C PRO A 260 -23.24 -8.16 3.35
N GLY A 261 -23.09 -8.94 4.42
CA GLY A 261 -23.83 -8.73 5.66
C GLY A 261 -23.26 -7.54 6.43
N VAL A 262 -24.12 -6.70 7.01
CA VAL A 262 -23.70 -5.56 7.85
C VAL A 262 -23.40 -6.07 9.26
N GLN A 263 -22.15 -5.92 9.72
CA GLN A 263 -21.78 -6.28 11.09
C GLN A 263 -21.77 -5.02 11.96
N MET A 264 -22.68 -4.96 12.94
CA MET A 264 -22.73 -3.87 13.92
C MET A 264 -21.69 -4.13 15.01
N GLN A 265 -20.70 -3.25 15.16
CA GLN A 265 -19.75 -3.24 16.28
C GLN A 265 -19.68 -1.84 16.90
N ALA A 266 -19.46 -1.77 18.21
CA ALA A 266 -19.23 -0.50 18.91
C ALA A 266 -17.86 0.07 18.48
N ILE A 267 -17.82 1.37 18.18
CA ILE A 267 -16.62 2.08 17.71
C ILE A 267 -15.72 2.36 18.94
N PRO A 268 -14.49 1.82 19.01
CA PRO A 268 -13.52 2.21 20.04
C PRO A 268 -13.05 3.66 19.87
N GLU A 269 -12.61 4.30 20.95
CA GLU A 269 -12.11 5.69 20.92
C GLU A 269 -10.90 5.85 19.96
N ASP A 270 -10.80 7.03 19.33
CA ASP A 270 -9.72 7.38 18.39
C ASP A 270 -8.34 7.31 19.07
N ALA A 271 -7.32 6.87 18.32
CA ALA A 271 -5.96 6.77 18.86
C ALA A 271 -5.30 8.14 19.13
N VAL A 272 -5.87 9.22 18.58
CA VAL A 272 -5.38 10.59 18.73
C VAL A 272 -6.52 11.45 19.30
N PRO A 273 -6.37 12.03 20.50
CA PRO A 273 -7.39 12.90 21.08
C PRO A 273 -7.61 14.18 20.26
N ASP A 274 -8.81 14.76 20.40
CA ASP A 274 -9.33 15.86 19.57
C ASP A 274 -8.68 17.24 19.79
N ASP A 275 -7.81 17.40 20.78
CA ASP A 275 -7.17 18.68 21.06
C ASP A 275 -5.68 18.48 21.36
N PRO A 276 -4.78 19.38 20.90
CA PRO A 276 -3.55 19.59 21.62
C PRO A 276 -3.97 20.15 22.97
N VAL A 277 -3.99 19.31 23.99
CA VAL A 277 -4.03 19.81 25.37
C VAL A 277 -2.89 20.79 25.47
N ASP A 278 -3.25 22.04 25.75
CA ASP A 278 -2.41 23.19 26.06
C ASP A 278 -1.25 22.74 26.98
N GLU A 279 -0.13 22.27 26.41
CA GLU A 279 1.04 21.73 27.16
C GLU A 279 1.64 22.79 28.11
N ASP A 280 1.24 24.06 27.96
CA ASP A 280 1.60 25.18 28.83
C ASP A 280 0.77 25.27 30.14
N LYS A 281 -0.09 24.30 30.44
CA LYS A 281 -0.86 24.25 31.72
C LYS A 281 -0.53 23.08 32.64
N GLU A 282 0.39 22.21 32.27
CA GLU A 282 0.83 21.14 33.17
C GLU A 282 1.91 21.64 34.14
N ASP A 283 1.65 21.43 35.43
CA ASP A 283 2.58 21.77 36.52
C ASP A 283 3.85 20.89 36.39
N PRO A 284 5.04 21.49 36.13
CA PRO A 284 6.28 20.75 35.90
C PRO A 284 6.74 19.91 37.11
N ASP A 285 6.12 20.06 38.27
CA ASP A 285 6.42 19.28 39.48
C ASP A 285 5.51 18.05 39.70
N LYS A 286 4.53 17.78 38.84
CA LYS A 286 3.71 16.54 38.94
C LYS A 286 4.42 15.33 38.32
N ARG A 287 4.98 14.48 39.17
CA ARG A 287 5.46 13.14 38.78
C ARG A 287 4.30 12.13 38.76
N LEU A 288 4.02 11.54 37.61
CA LEU A 288 3.12 10.38 37.49
C LEU A 288 3.74 9.16 38.20
N GLY A 289 2.96 8.50 39.04
CA GLY A 289 3.39 7.34 39.82
C GLY A 289 3.43 6.03 39.01
N PRO A 290 4.07 4.96 39.51
CA PRO A 290 4.43 3.77 38.73
C PRO A 290 3.28 2.83 38.32
N GLN A 291 2.01 3.28 38.29
CA GLN A 291 0.85 2.39 38.18
C GLN A 291 0.00 2.54 36.91
N GLU A 292 0.38 3.40 35.95
CA GLU A 292 -0.39 3.61 34.70
C GLU A 292 0.29 3.09 33.43
N PHE A 293 1.19 2.12 33.54
CA PHE A 293 1.62 1.31 32.38
C PHE A 293 1.01 -0.09 32.44
N LEU A 294 -0.30 -0.15 32.25
CA LEU A 294 -0.97 -1.40 31.87
C LEU A 294 -2.03 -1.09 30.81
N ILE A 295 -1.55 -0.81 29.59
CA ILE A 295 -2.36 -1.00 28.39
C ILE A 295 -2.44 -2.51 28.16
N SER A 296 -3.46 -3.11 28.76
CA SER A 296 -3.84 -4.49 28.51
C SER A 296 -4.63 -4.55 27.20
N ILE A 297 -3.94 -4.75 26.07
CA ILE A 297 -4.59 -5.17 24.82
C ILE A 297 -5.03 -6.62 25.01
N ILE A 298 -6.23 -6.79 25.57
CA ILE A 298 -6.97 -8.05 25.53
C ILE A 298 -7.69 -8.07 24.18
N ILE A 299 -7.06 -8.69 23.19
CA ILE A 299 -7.76 -9.23 22.02
C ILE A 299 -8.29 -10.59 22.45
N THR A 300 -9.60 -10.71 22.59
CA THR A 300 -10.25 -12.02 22.73
C THR A 300 -11.25 -12.23 21.60
N PHE A 301 -11.03 -13.36 20.90
CA PHE A 301 -11.85 -14.11 19.93
C PHE A 301 -11.98 -13.59 18.50
#